data_AF-A0AAN4WHU3-F1
#
_entry.id   AF-A0AAN4WHU3-F1
#
_cell.length_a   1.000
_cell.length_b   1.000
_cell.length_c   1.000
_cell.angle_alpha   90.00
_cell.angle_beta   90.00
_cell.angle_gamma   90.00
#
_symmetry.space_group_name_H-M   'P 1'
#
loop_
_entity.id
_entity.type
_entity.pdbx_description
1 polymer ?
#
loop_
_entity_poly.entity_id
_entity_poly.type
_entity_poly.pdbx_seq_one_letter_code
_entity_poly.pdbx_strand_id
1 'polypeptide(L)'
;MYQLKIELNGRLENFSSDPWVAHMQALECTDIHLERGRPVVVGLNTEIGRGINEGTTDHFVVVTGRGYDYDLGLYYYIYMETGVSELSEGCDATQNRLYWDPVSNEFYDPSNYNGERVDVTQVRPNDGRTWSGTIAVWEVNK
;
A
#
# COMPACT_ATOMS: atom_id res chain seq x y z
N MET A 1 -4.70 -5.96 9.84
CA MET A 1 -4.64 -5.15 8.60
C MET A 1 -4.45 -3.73 9.07
N TYR A 2 -3.56 -2.95 8.46
CA TYR A 2 -3.47 -1.50 8.59
C TYR A 2 -4.29 -0.88 7.46
N GLN A 3 -5.38 -0.18 7.79
CA GLN A 3 -6.16 0.60 6.83
C GLN A 3 -5.59 2.03 6.79
N LEU A 4 -5.17 2.47 5.61
CA LEU A 4 -4.48 3.75 5.42
C LEU A 4 -5.42 4.80 4.80
N LYS A 5 -6.10 4.43 3.71
CA LYS A 5 -6.97 5.32 2.96
C LYS A 5 -8.31 4.67 2.63
N ILE A 6 -9.33 5.46 2.34
CA ILE A 6 -10.66 5.01 1.95
C ILE A 6 -11.25 5.98 0.92
N GLU A 7 -11.97 5.46 -0.06
CA GLU A 7 -12.71 6.28 -0.99
C GLU A 7 -14.03 6.76 -0.37
N LEU A 8 -14.21 8.08 -0.30
CA LEU A 8 -15.44 8.73 0.17
C LEU A 8 -15.84 9.80 -0.83
N ASN A 9 -17.08 9.73 -1.32
CA ASN A 9 -17.65 10.73 -2.23
C ASN A 9 -16.76 11.01 -3.46
N GLY A 10 -16.15 9.97 -4.05
CA GLY A 10 -15.28 10.09 -5.23
C GLY A 10 -13.92 10.72 -4.93
N ARG A 11 -13.44 10.62 -3.69
CA ARG A 11 -12.13 11.12 -3.27
C ARG A 11 -11.46 10.08 -2.38
N LEU A 12 -10.15 9.90 -2.55
CA LEU A 12 -9.36 9.09 -1.64
C LEU A 12 -8.98 9.93 -0.42
N GLU A 13 -9.44 9.51 0.74
CA GLU A 13 -9.26 10.21 2.01
C GLU A 13 -8.48 9.33 2.99
N ASN A 14 -7.77 9.95 3.94
CA ASN A 14 -7.11 9.22 5.01
C ASN A 14 -8.14 8.55 5.92
N PHE A 15 -7.90 7.28 6.25
CA PHE A 15 -8.84 6.52 7.07
C PHE A 15 -8.69 6.81 8.57
N SER A 16 -7.47 7.14 9.01
CA SER A 16 -7.16 7.50 10.41
C SER A 16 -7.21 9.01 10.61
N SER A 17 -7.65 9.46 11.79
CA SER A 17 -7.51 10.85 12.23
C SER A 17 -6.04 11.24 12.48
N ASP A 18 -5.17 10.25 12.71
CA ASP A 18 -3.71 10.38 12.70
C ASP A 18 -3.14 9.52 11.56
N PRO A 19 -3.11 10.03 10.32
CA PRO A 19 -2.63 9.28 9.17
C PRO A 19 -1.12 8.99 9.29
N TRP A 20 -0.34 9.93 9.83
CA TRP A 20 1.09 9.75 9.98
C TRP A 20 1.43 8.49 10.79
N VAL A 21 0.78 8.30 11.94
CA VAL A 21 1.00 7.12 12.79
C VAL A 21 0.55 5.84 12.08
N ALA A 22 -0.61 5.86 11.41
CA ALA A 22 -1.12 4.68 10.70
C ALA A 22 -0.16 4.22 9.58
N HIS A 23 0.35 5.19 8.81
CA HIS A 23 1.32 4.95 7.76
C HIS A 23 2.67 4.47 8.30
N MET A 24 3.13 5.02 9.43
CA MET A 24 4.39 4.62 10.07
C MET A 24 4.31 3.16 10.58
N GLN A 25 3.18 2.76 11.15
CA GLN A 25 2.99 1.38 11.59
C GLN A 25 2.89 0.40 10.41
N ALA A 26 2.28 0.83 9.29
CA ALA A 26 2.25 0.05 8.07
C ALA A 26 3.65 -0.12 7.44
N LEU A 27 4.49 0.91 7.51
CA LEU A 27 5.91 0.86 7.15
C LEU A 27 6.67 -0.13 8.00
N GLU A 28 6.61 0.02 9.34
CA GLU A 28 7.29 -0.86 10.29
C GLU A 28 6.84 -2.32 10.10
N CYS A 29 5.54 -2.54 9.91
CA CYS A 29 5.01 -3.85 9.56
C CYS A 29 5.67 -4.41 8.30
N THR A 30 5.63 -3.65 7.20
CA THR A 30 6.18 -4.08 5.92
C THR A 30 7.66 -4.45 6.05
N ASP A 31 8.44 -3.59 6.68
CA ASP A 31 9.87 -3.80 6.92
C ASP A 31 10.16 -5.06 7.73
N ILE A 32 9.49 -5.23 8.86
CA ILE A 32 9.67 -6.39 9.74
C ILE A 32 9.31 -7.70 9.03
N HIS A 33 8.32 -7.67 8.13
CA HIS A 33 7.96 -8.82 7.33
C HIS A 33 9.04 -9.16 6.29
N LEU A 34 9.50 -8.17 5.53
CA LEU A 34 10.54 -8.35 4.52
C LEU A 34 11.87 -8.79 5.13
N GLU A 35 12.27 -8.22 6.27
CA GLU A 35 13.47 -8.62 7.02
C GLU A 35 13.44 -10.09 7.49
N ARG A 36 12.24 -10.65 7.63
CA ARG A 36 12.03 -12.06 8.01
C ARG A 36 11.76 -12.96 6.80
N GLY A 37 11.94 -12.46 5.58
CA GLY A 37 11.70 -13.22 4.35
C GLY A 37 10.22 -13.55 4.14
N ARG A 38 9.30 -12.72 4.64
CA ARG A 38 7.85 -12.92 4.54
C ARG A 38 7.25 -11.87 3.60
N PRO A 39 6.68 -12.27 2.46
CA PRO A 39 5.92 -11.35 1.62
C PRO A 39 4.70 -10.78 2.34
N VAL A 40 4.30 -9.57 1.94
CA VAL A 40 3.19 -8.81 2.54
C VAL A 40 2.14 -8.51 1.49
N VAL A 41 0.86 -8.75 1.81
CA VAL A 41 -0.24 -8.38 0.92
C VAL A 41 -0.56 -6.91 1.13
N VAL A 42 -0.63 -6.16 0.03
CA VAL A 42 -0.87 -4.72 0.02
C VAL A 42 -2.06 -4.42 -0.88
N GLY A 43 -3.00 -3.62 -0.37
CA GLY A 43 -4.14 -3.12 -1.13
C GLY A 43 -3.82 -1.76 -1.74
N LEU A 44 -4.21 -1.60 -3.00
CA LEU A 44 -4.04 -0.40 -3.80
C LEU A 44 -5.40 0.22 -4.14
N ASN A 45 -5.38 1.49 -4.53
CA ASN A 45 -6.48 2.17 -5.21
C ASN A 45 -6.02 2.59 -6.61
N THR A 46 -6.33 1.78 -7.61
CA THR A 46 -5.96 2.00 -9.00
C THR A 46 -6.92 2.94 -9.75
N GLU A 47 -8.18 3.01 -9.32
CA GLU A 47 -9.22 3.82 -9.97
C GLU A 47 -10.28 4.26 -8.94
N ILE A 48 -10.58 5.56 -8.91
CA ILE A 48 -11.65 6.13 -8.07
C ILE A 48 -13.03 5.77 -8.65
N GLY A 49 -13.97 5.40 -7.79
CA GLY A 49 -15.36 5.15 -8.15
C GLY A 49 -15.67 3.70 -8.49
N ARG A 50 -14.70 2.78 -8.31
CA ARG A 50 -14.92 1.34 -8.53
C ARG A 50 -15.88 0.73 -7.52
N GLY A 51 -15.91 1.25 -6.29
CA GLY A 51 -16.79 0.76 -5.22
C GLY A 51 -16.52 -0.69 -4.78
N ILE A 52 -15.36 -1.26 -5.10
CA ILE A 52 -14.94 -2.62 -4.73
C ILE A 52 -14.38 -2.59 -3.29
N ASN A 53 -14.55 -3.69 -2.55
CA ASN A 53 -14.16 -3.83 -1.13
C ASN A 53 -14.57 -2.61 -0.29
N GLU A 54 -15.84 -2.19 -0.42
CA GLU A 54 -16.40 -1.07 0.35
C GLU A 54 -15.63 0.25 0.18
N GLY A 55 -15.01 0.48 -0.99
CA GLY A 55 -14.21 1.68 -1.28
C GLY A 55 -12.85 1.69 -0.57
N THR A 56 -12.43 0.57 0.00
CA THR A 56 -11.17 0.51 0.77
C THR A 56 -9.98 0.14 -0.09
N THR A 57 -10.16 -0.68 -1.13
CA THR A 57 -9.10 -1.12 -2.05
C THR A 57 -9.76 -1.77 -3.27
N ASP A 58 -9.24 -1.52 -4.45
CA ASP A 58 -9.77 -2.11 -5.69
C ASP A 58 -8.84 -3.17 -6.30
N HIS A 59 -7.62 -3.30 -5.76
CA HIS A 59 -6.58 -4.17 -6.28
C HIS A 59 -5.62 -4.62 -5.19
N PHE A 60 -5.11 -5.85 -5.28
CA PHE A 60 -4.13 -6.39 -4.34
C PHE A 60 -2.84 -6.78 -5.05
N VAL A 61 -1.72 -6.46 -4.42
CA VAL A 61 -0.38 -6.86 -4.83
C VAL A 61 0.35 -7.54 -3.68
N VAL A 62 1.45 -8.22 -4.00
CA VAL A 62 2.29 -8.88 -3.01
C VAL A 62 3.66 -8.23 -2.97
N VAL A 63 3.96 -7.49 -1.91
CA VAL A 63 5.28 -6.89 -1.69
C VAL A 63 6.27 -7.97 -1.25
N THR A 64 7.40 -8.06 -1.95
CA THR A 64 8.40 -9.15 -1.81
C THR A 64 9.81 -8.67 -1.51
N GLY A 65 10.09 -7.37 -1.68
CA GLY A 65 11.40 -6.80 -1.42
C GLY A 65 11.36 -5.30 -1.25
N ARG A 66 12.51 -4.72 -0.90
CA ARG A 66 12.71 -3.27 -0.81
C ARG A 66 14.09 -2.89 -1.31
N GLY A 67 14.23 -1.65 -1.76
CA GLY A 67 15.48 -1.07 -2.21
C GLY A 67 15.51 0.44 -1.98
N TYR A 68 16.57 1.07 -2.46
CA TYR A 68 16.74 2.51 -2.44
C TYR A 68 17.05 2.99 -3.85
N ASP A 69 16.31 3.99 -4.30
CA ASP A 69 16.55 4.68 -5.55
C ASP A 69 17.47 5.88 -5.27
N TYR A 70 18.71 5.79 -5.75
CA TYR A 70 19.72 6.82 -5.51
C TYR A 70 19.50 8.09 -6.33
N ASP A 71 18.80 8.00 -7.46
CA ASP A 71 18.53 9.15 -8.32
C ASP A 71 17.39 9.98 -7.73
N LEU A 72 16.39 9.32 -7.15
CA LEU A 72 15.26 9.97 -6.47
C LEU A 72 15.53 10.27 -4.99
N GLY A 73 16.46 9.55 -4.37
CA GLY A 73 16.73 9.64 -2.94
C GLY A 73 15.62 9.03 -2.07
N LEU A 74 14.93 8.01 -2.57
CA LEU A 74 13.73 7.42 -1.94
C LEU A 74 13.88 5.92 -1.75
N TYR A 75 13.31 5.40 -0.66
CA TYR A 75 13.10 3.96 -0.52
C TYR A 75 11.92 3.51 -1.39
N TYR A 76 12.04 2.31 -1.96
CA TYR A 76 10.96 1.67 -2.70
C TYR A 76 10.76 0.21 -2.27
N TYR A 77 9.57 -0.31 -2.57
CA TYR A 77 9.14 -1.67 -2.29
C TYR A 77 8.74 -2.36 -3.58
N ILE A 78 9.32 -3.53 -3.83
CA ILE A 78 9.05 -4.32 -5.03
C ILE A 78 7.80 -5.15 -4.78
N TYR A 79 6.84 -5.10 -5.70
CA TYR A 79 5.63 -5.92 -5.65
C TYR A 79 5.49 -6.87 -6.84
N MET A 80 4.79 -7.97 -6.60
CA MET A 80 4.29 -8.86 -7.64
C MET A 80 2.87 -8.42 -7.98
N GLU A 81 2.64 -8.14 -9.26
CA GLU A 81 1.34 -7.78 -9.83
C GLU A 81 0.51 -9.06 -10.01
N THR A 82 -0.74 -9.05 -9.52
CA THR A 82 -1.62 -10.23 -9.47
C THR A 82 -2.76 -10.22 -10.50
N GLY A 83 -2.98 -9.09 -11.17
CA GLY A 83 -4.02 -8.84 -12.16
C GLY A 83 -3.57 -8.99 -13.61
N VAL A 84 -2.37 -9.53 -13.86
CA VAL A 84 -1.79 -9.71 -15.21
C VAL A 84 -1.56 -11.18 -15.55
N SER A 85 -1.59 -11.50 -16.84
CA SER A 85 -1.34 -12.86 -17.34
C SER A 85 0.12 -13.12 -17.71
N GLU A 86 0.87 -12.07 -18.04
CA GLU A 86 2.26 -12.18 -18.48
C GLU A 86 3.23 -12.14 -17.29
N LEU A 87 4.11 -13.14 -17.20
CA LEU A 87 5.07 -13.24 -16.10
C LEU A 87 5.97 -11.99 -16.05
N SER A 88 6.41 -11.48 -17.19
CA SER A 88 7.28 -10.32 -17.27
C SER A 88 6.64 -9.06 -16.70
N GLU A 89 5.32 -8.91 -16.80
CA GLU A 89 4.59 -7.78 -16.20
C GLU A 89 4.32 -8.05 -14.71
N GLY A 90 4.02 -9.30 -14.37
CA GLY A 90 3.75 -9.75 -13.00
C GLY A 90 4.93 -9.55 -12.05
N CYS A 91 6.17 -9.71 -12.54
CA CYS A 91 7.37 -9.71 -11.71
C CYS A 91 8.44 -8.67 -12.11
N ASP A 92 8.08 -7.61 -12.83
CA ASP A 92 9.04 -6.56 -13.19
C ASP A 92 9.46 -5.73 -11.97
N ALA A 93 10.60 -6.06 -11.37
CA ALA A 93 11.12 -5.33 -10.20
C ALA A 93 11.60 -3.89 -10.49
N THR A 94 11.62 -3.48 -11.76
CA THR A 94 11.95 -2.10 -12.17
C THR A 94 10.73 -1.23 -12.32
N GLN A 95 9.59 -1.80 -12.74
CA GLN A 95 8.32 -1.10 -12.87
C GLN A 95 7.45 -1.21 -11.62
N ASN A 96 7.37 -2.39 -11.02
CA ASN A 96 6.46 -2.68 -9.92
C ASN A 96 7.04 -2.20 -8.60
N ARG A 97 6.99 -0.88 -8.37
CA ARG A 97 7.60 -0.21 -7.22
C ARG A 97 6.62 0.72 -6.53
N LEU A 98 6.42 0.47 -5.23
CA LEU A 98 5.79 1.44 -4.33
C LEU A 98 6.91 2.26 -3.68
N TYR A 99 6.97 3.56 -3.95
CA TYR A 99 7.88 4.48 -3.28
C TYR A 99 7.28 4.95 -1.96
N TRP A 100 8.15 5.15 -0.97
CA TRP A 100 7.80 5.78 0.29
C TRP A 100 8.24 7.25 0.29
N ASP A 101 7.28 8.16 0.42
CA ASP A 101 7.56 9.58 0.59
C ASP A 101 7.79 9.91 2.08
N PRO A 102 9.01 10.32 2.49
CA PRO A 102 9.31 10.64 3.88
C PRO A 102 8.60 11.90 4.40
N VAL A 103 8.06 12.76 3.52
CA VAL A 103 7.38 14.02 3.90
C VAL A 103 5.92 13.76 4.27
N SER A 104 5.22 12.93 3.50
CA SER A 104 3.82 12.55 3.76
C SER A 104 3.67 11.24 4.52
N ASN A 105 4.73 10.43 4.57
CA ASN A 105 4.77 9.05 5.06
C ASN A 105 3.93 8.07 4.20
N GLU A 106 3.57 8.45 2.98
CA GLU A 106 2.71 7.65 2.12
C GLU A 106 3.51 6.71 1.21
N PHE A 107 2.90 5.56 0.90
CA PHE A 107 3.36 4.66 -0.13
C PHE A 107 2.55 4.88 -1.41
N TYR A 108 3.22 4.96 -2.54
CA TYR A 108 2.55 5.11 -3.82
C TYR A 108 3.37 4.52 -4.97
N ASP A 109 2.69 4.01 -5.97
CA ASP A 109 3.27 3.82 -7.30
C ASP A 109 3.11 5.13 -8.09
N PRO A 110 4.18 5.73 -8.64
CA PRO A 110 4.08 6.96 -9.43
C PRO A 110 3.27 6.78 -10.72
N SER A 111 3.15 5.56 -11.26
CA SER A 111 2.44 5.29 -12.50
C SER A 111 2.05 3.82 -12.63
N ASN A 112 0.75 3.52 -12.60
CA ASN A 112 0.22 2.24 -13.06
C ASN A 112 0.34 2.08 -14.58
N TYR A 113 -0.24 0.99 -15.12
CA TYR A 113 -0.32 0.73 -16.56
C TYR A 113 -0.94 1.89 -17.38
N ASN A 114 -1.79 2.72 -16.77
CA ASN A 114 -2.41 3.89 -17.41
C ASN A 114 -1.59 5.19 -17.23
N GLY A 115 -0.44 5.13 -16.55
CA GLY A 115 0.39 6.30 -16.25
C GLY A 115 -0.10 7.13 -15.06
N GLU A 116 -1.01 6.59 -14.24
CA GLU A 116 -1.62 7.31 -13.12
C GLU A 116 -1.02 6.88 -11.78
N ARG A 117 -0.90 7.82 -10.83
CA ARG A 117 -0.47 7.52 -9.48
C ARG A 117 -1.45 6.55 -8.81
N VAL A 118 -0.91 5.56 -8.11
CA VAL A 118 -1.67 4.59 -7.33
C VAL A 118 -1.23 4.66 -5.89
N ASP A 119 -2.18 4.87 -4.99
CA ASP A 119 -1.92 4.98 -3.56
C ASP A 119 -2.16 3.64 -2.86
N VAL A 120 -1.31 3.34 -1.88
CA VAL A 120 -1.55 2.21 -0.98
C VAL A 120 -2.66 2.56 -0.01
N THR A 121 -3.67 1.69 0.06
CA THR A 121 -4.80 1.86 0.95
C THR A 121 -4.81 0.88 2.11
N GLN A 122 -4.16 -0.28 1.97
CA GLN A 122 -4.11 -1.31 3.01
C GLN A 122 -2.74 -2.02 3.07
N VAL A 123 -2.29 -2.37 4.27
CA VAL A 123 -1.19 -3.31 4.49
C VAL A 123 -1.68 -4.47 5.36
N ARG A 124 -1.48 -5.72 4.92
CA ARG A 124 -1.97 -6.92 5.61
C ARG A 124 -0.81 -7.76 6.12
N PRO A 125 -0.58 -7.79 7.46
CA PRO A 125 0.45 -8.62 8.07
C PRO A 125 0.27 -10.11 7.73
N ASN A 126 1.38 -10.77 7.45
CA ASN A 126 1.44 -12.19 7.12
C ASN A 126 2.23 -12.99 8.16
N ASP A 127 1.83 -12.91 9.43
CA ASP A 127 2.53 -13.55 10.55
C ASP A 127 1.62 -14.29 11.53
N GLY A 128 0.35 -14.49 11.16
CA GLY A 128 -0.64 -15.18 11.97
C GLY A 128 -1.00 -14.45 13.27
N ARG A 129 -0.43 -13.26 13.53
CA ARG A 129 -0.81 -12.45 14.68
C ARG A 129 -2.11 -11.73 14.35
N THR A 130 -3.08 -11.83 15.24
CA THR A 130 -4.19 -10.89 15.28
C THR A 130 -3.66 -9.56 15.78
N TRP A 131 -3.31 -8.68 14.85
CA TRP A 131 -2.99 -7.30 15.18
C TRP A 131 -4.29 -6.60 15.62
N SER A 132 -4.56 -6.59 16.92
CA SER A 132 -5.66 -5.86 17.55
C SER A 132 -5.50 -4.34 17.45
N GLY A 133 -4.38 -3.87 16.90
CA GLY A 133 -3.99 -2.46 16.83
C GLY A 133 -4.41 -1.70 15.57
N THR A 134 -5.07 -2.31 14.58
CA THR A 134 -5.26 -1.58 13.30
C THR A 134 -6.51 -1.88 12.47
N ILE A 135 -7.61 -2.31 13.07
CA ILE A 135 -8.84 -1.63 12.66
C ILE A 135 -8.63 -0.22 13.19
N ALA A 136 -8.10 0.69 12.36
CA ALA A 136 -8.14 2.09 12.71
C ALA A 136 -9.61 2.36 13.05
N VAL A 137 -9.86 2.70 14.31
CA VAL A 137 -11.22 3.01 14.71
C VAL A 137 -11.51 4.29 13.96
N TRP A 138 -12.42 4.22 12.99
CA TRP A 138 -13.05 5.41 12.46
C TRP A 138 -13.71 6.08 13.65
N GLU A 139 -13.05 7.06 14.28
CA GLU A 139 -13.72 7.93 15.22
C GLU A 139 -14.63 8.81 14.39
N VAL A 140 -15.85 8.30 14.15
CA VAL A 140 -16.98 9.12 13.70
C VAL A 140 -17.30 10.07 14.85
N ASN A 141 -16.59 11.18 14.93
CA ASN A 141 -16.87 12.24 15.90
C ASN A 141 -16.69 13.62 15.24
N LYS A 142 -17.59 13.97 14.31
CA LYS A 142 -18.55 15.09 14.44
C LYS A 142 -19.33 15.32 13.16
#